data_AF-D2QSA5-F1
#
_entry.id   AF-D2QSA5-F1
#
_cell.length_a   1.000
_cell.length_b   1.000
_cell.length_c   1.000
_cell.angle_alpha   90.00
_cell.angle_beta   90.00
_cell.angle_gamma   90.00
#
_symmetry.space_group_name_H-M   'P 1'
#
loop_
_entity.id
_entity.type
_entity.pdbx_description
1 polymer ?
#
loop_
_entity_poly.entity_id
_entity_poly.type
_entity_poly.pdbx_seq_one_letter_code
_entity_poly.pdbx_strand_id
1 'polypeptide(L)'
;MLSTSEPARWALDFLSFPVDSAQDYAAATTRFLSALTGGFLFGWGVCIWCLQKWVYDAAPEGVRKAVLTSLIAWCVLDSAGSLASGTTSNVFFNIFFLLLAAGPLWKPIHVNSLSQ
;
A
#
# COMPACT_ATOMS: atom_id res chain seq x y z
N MET A 1 3.92 6.32 26.63
CA MET A 1 4.20 5.75 25.30
C MET A 1 5.69 5.80 25.04
N LEU A 2 6.23 4.91 24.21
CA LEU A 2 7.63 5.04 23.76
C LEU A 2 7.71 6.30 22.87
N SER A 3 8.67 7.18 23.10
CA SER A 3 8.77 8.44 22.33
C SER A 3 8.89 8.22 20.81
N THR A 4 9.33 7.03 20.39
CA THR A 4 9.46 6.65 18.98
C THR A 4 8.15 6.20 18.32
N SER A 5 7.08 5.91 19.08
CA SER A 5 5.82 5.43 18.52
C SER A 5 4.81 6.53 18.17
N GLU A 6 5.05 7.78 18.57
CA GLU A 6 4.11 8.89 18.32
C GLU A 6 3.78 9.10 16.83
N PRO A 7 4.75 9.09 15.88
CA PRO A 7 4.41 9.25 14.47
C PRO A 7 3.53 8.11 13.95
N ALA A 8 3.80 6.87 14.38
CA ALA A 8 3.03 5.70 13.98
C ALA A 8 1.60 5.75 14.56
N ARG A 9 1.48 6.13 15.83
CA ARG A 9 0.18 6.34 16.48
C ARG A 9 -0.63 7.40 15.76
N TRP A 10 -0.04 8.55 15.48
CA TRP A 10 -0.72 9.65 14.82
C TRP A 10 -1.18 9.26 13.41
N ALA A 11 -0.34 8.57 12.63
CA ALA A 11 -0.72 8.10 11.30
C ALA A 11 -1.90 7.11 11.36
N LEU A 12 -1.87 6.17 12.31
CA LEU A 12 -2.96 5.21 12.48
C LEU A 12 -4.27 5.90 12.92
N ASP A 13 -4.18 6.90 13.79
CA ASP A 13 -5.30 7.72 14.27
C ASP A 13 -5.93 8.53 13.13
N PHE A 14 -5.10 9.12 12.27
CA PHE A 14 -5.55 9.80 11.06
C PHE A 14 -6.29 8.89 10.09
N LEU A 15 -5.73 7.69 9.83
CA LEU A 15 -6.36 6.71 8.95
C LEU A 15 -7.65 6.12 9.55
N SER A 16 -7.74 6.09 10.88
CA SER A 16 -8.89 5.57 11.64
C SER A 16 -9.95 6.61 11.98
N PHE A 17 -9.91 7.78 11.33
CA PHE A 17 -10.77 8.96 11.55
C PHE A 17 -12.10 8.69 12.29
N PRO A 18 -12.43 9.46 13.36
CA PRO A 18 -11.83 10.74 13.75
C PRO A 18 -10.49 10.62 14.49
N VAL A 19 -9.69 11.69 14.45
CA VAL A 19 -8.41 11.77 15.19
C VAL A 19 -8.72 12.04 16.66
N ASP A 20 -8.83 10.98 17.46
CA ASP A 20 -9.27 11.02 18.85
C ASP A 20 -8.23 10.44 19.83
N SER A 21 -7.09 9.99 19.32
CA SER A 21 -6.02 9.34 20.06
C SER A 21 -6.41 8.03 20.75
N ALA A 22 -7.47 7.36 20.27
CA ALA A 22 -7.89 6.05 20.77
C ALA A 22 -6.92 4.91 20.41
N GLN A 23 -5.99 5.15 19.47
CA GLN A 23 -5.03 4.13 19.02
C GLN A 23 -3.97 3.82 20.09
N ASP A 24 -4.04 2.62 20.67
CA ASP A 24 -3.11 2.19 21.72
C ASP A 24 -1.86 1.51 21.17
N TYR A 25 -0.74 2.23 21.22
CA TYR A 25 0.60 1.72 20.90
C TYR A 25 1.38 1.19 22.13
N ALA A 26 0.80 1.19 23.33
CA ALA A 26 1.38 0.53 24.49
C ALA A 26 1.28 -1.00 24.37
N ALA A 27 0.17 -1.50 23.83
CA ALA A 27 -0.02 -2.92 23.56
C ALA A 27 1.10 -3.50 22.66
N ALA A 28 1.68 -4.63 23.07
CA ALA A 28 2.75 -5.30 22.32
C ALA A 28 2.25 -5.79 20.94
N THR A 29 1.01 -6.25 20.86
CA THR A 29 0.36 -6.69 19.63
C THR A 29 0.26 -5.58 18.59
N THR A 30 -0.15 -4.36 18.98
CA THR A 30 -0.23 -3.22 18.04
C THR A 30 1.14 -2.91 17.45
N ARG A 31 2.18 -2.91 18.27
CA ARG A 31 3.57 -2.69 17.83
C ARG A 31 4.06 -3.81 16.91
N PHE A 32 3.76 -5.06 17.26
CA PHE A 32 4.12 -6.23 16.45
C PHE A 32 3.44 -6.19 15.08
N LEU A 33 2.13 -5.98 15.02
CA LEU A 33 1.38 -5.90 13.77
C LEU A 33 1.81 -4.66 12.95
N SER A 34 2.09 -3.53 13.59
CA SER A 34 2.63 -2.35 12.89
C SER A 34 3.99 -2.64 12.24
N ALA A 35 4.89 -3.30 12.95
CA ALA A 35 6.20 -3.68 12.43
C ALA A 35 6.07 -4.72 11.30
N LEU A 36 5.19 -5.69 11.45
CA LEU A 36 4.90 -6.72 10.44
C LEU A 36 4.37 -6.08 9.16
N THR A 37 3.29 -5.29 9.26
CA THR A 37 2.66 -4.63 8.11
C THR A 37 3.62 -3.63 7.47
N GLY A 38 4.31 -2.80 8.26
CA GLY A 38 5.29 -1.84 7.76
C GLY A 38 6.45 -2.53 7.03
N GLY A 39 6.96 -3.65 7.56
CA GLY A 39 8.01 -4.44 6.92
C GLY A 39 7.57 -5.04 5.58
N PHE A 40 6.36 -5.60 5.51
CA PHE A 40 5.81 -6.12 4.25
C PHE A 40 5.58 -5.01 3.22
N LEU A 41 5.03 -3.86 3.62
CA LEU A 41 4.80 -2.74 2.70
C LEU A 41 6.12 -2.12 2.20
N PHE A 42 7.12 -1.98 3.07
CA PHE A 42 8.44 -1.52 2.67
C PHE A 42 9.10 -2.49 1.69
N GLY A 43 9.08 -3.80 2.01
CA GLY A 43 9.59 -4.84 1.12
C GLY A 43 8.87 -4.88 -0.23
N TRP A 44 7.55 -4.68 -0.23
CA TRP A 44 6.75 -4.57 -1.44
C TRP A 44 7.15 -3.36 -2.29
N GLY A 45 7.35 -2.19 -1.67
CA GLY A 45 7.86 -0.99 -2.35
C GLY A 45 9.23 -1.21 -2.97
N VAL A 46 10.16 -1.85 -2.25
CA VAL A 46 11.48 -2.23 -2.78
C VAL A 46 11.33 -3.23 -3.94
N CYS A 47 10.42 -4.20 -3.84
CA CYS A 47 10.16 -5.14 -4.93
C CYS A 47 9.67 -4.42 -6.20
N ILE A 48 8.72 -3.50 -6.08
CA ILE A 48 8.25 -2.67 -7.20
C ILE A 48 9.41 -1.86 -7.79
N TRP A 49 10.27 -1.30 -6.94
CA TRP A 49 11.45 -0.56 -7.38
C TRP A 49 12.43 -1.47 -8.15
N CYS A 50 12.69 -2.69 -7.69
CA CYS A 50 13.51 -3.67 -8.40
C CYS A 50 12.89 -4.09 -9.74
N LEU A 51 11.57 -4.29 -9.81
CA LEU A 51 10.87 -4.55 -11.07
C LEU A 51 11.06 -3.38 -12.05
N GLN A 52 10.94 -2.14 -11.56
CA GLN A 52 11.19 -0.95 -12.37
C GLN A 52 12.64 -0.89 -12.87
N LYS A 53 13.62 -1.20 -12.01
CA LYS A 53 15.05 -1.04 -12.34
C LYS A 53 15.63 -2.18 -13.16
N TRP A 54 15.17 -3.41 -12.97
CA TRP A 54 15.83 -4.59 -13.51
C TRP A 54 15.00 -5.36 -14.52
N VAL A 55 13.68 -5.16 -14.55
CA VAL A 55 12.77 -5.97 -15.40
C VAL A 55 12.04 -5.12 -16.43
N TYR A 56 11.81 -3.83 -16.14
CA TYR A 56 10.95 -2.97 -16.95
C TYR A 56 11.38 -2.87 -18.42
N ASP A 57 12.67 -2.74 -18.70
CA ASP A 57 13.15 -2.60 -20.09
C ASP A 57 12.95 -3.88 -20.92
N ALA A 58 12.94 -5.05 -20.27
CA ALA A 58 12.70 -6.33 -20.92
C ALA A 58 11.21 -6.68 -21.06
N ALA A 59 10.38 -6.28 -20.09
CA ALA A 59 8.97 -6.65 -20.03
C ALA A 59 8.09 -5.54 -19.42
N PRO A 60 7.94 -4.38 -20.08
CA PRO A 60 7.28 -3.21 -19.51
C PRO A 60 5.79 -3.47 -19.18
N GLU A 61 5.08 -4.14 -20.08
CA GLU A 61 3.68 -4.54 -19.84
C GLU A 61 3.55 -5.58 -18.72
N GLY A 62 4.51 -6.52 -18.63
CA GLY A 62 4.54 -7.51 -17.56
C GLY A 62 4.68 -6.85 -16.20
N VAL A 63 5.63 -5.91 -16.08
CA VAL A 63 5.82 -5.11 -14.86
C VAL A 63 4.58 -4.28 -14.54
N ARG A 64 4.01 -3.57 -15.53
CA ARG A 64 2.78 -2.77 -15.34
C ARG A 64 1.64 -3.62 -14.79
N LYS A 65 1.35 -4.77 -15.41
CA LYS A 65 0.27 -5.67 -14.99
C LYS A 65 0.54 -6.26 -13.61
N ALA A 66 1.78 -6.64 -13.31
CA ALA A 66 2.15 -7.17 -12.00
C ALA A 66 1.89 -6.14 -10.89
N VAL A 67 2.36 -4.90 -11.08
CA VAL A 67 2.17 -3.81 -10.10
C VAL A 67 0.69 -3.46 -9.95
N LEU A 68 -0.04 -3.30 -11.06
CA LEU A 68 -1.46 -2.97 -11.03
C LEU A 68 -2.29 -4.06 -10.34
N THR A 69 -2.05 -5.33 -10.66
CA THR A 69 -2.75 -6.47 -10.03
C THR A 69 -2.45 -6.52 -8.54
N SER A 70 -1.19 -6.28 -8.14
CA SER A 70 -0.79 -6.23 -6.74
C SER A 70 -1.49 -5.08 -5.98
N LEU A 71 -1.60 -3.89 -6.59
CA LEU A 71 -2.29 -2.74 -6.00
C LEU A 71 -3.78 -3.02 -5.78
N ILE A 72 -4.45 -3.62 -6.77
CA ILE A 72 -5.87 -3.98 -6.68
C ILE A 72 -6.07 -5.04 -5.58
N ALA A 73 -5.25 -6.08 -5.56
CA ALA A 73 -5.33 -7.14 -4.57
C ALA A 73 -5.15 -6.60 -3.14
N TRP A 74 -4.15 -5.73 -2.93
CA TRP A 74 -3.94 -5.05 -1.65
C TRP A 74 -5.15 -4.19 -1.25
N CYS A 75 -5.63 -3.33 -2.15
CA CYS A 75 -6.75 -2.43 -1.86
C CYS A 75 -8.02 -3.20 -1.47
N VAL A 76 -8.34 -4.29 -2.18
CA VAL A 76 -9.53 -5.11 -1.90
C VAL A 76 -9.41 -5.77 -0.53
N LEU A 77 -8.28 -6.43 -0.26
CA LEU A 77 -8.11 -7.19 0.98
C LEU A 77 -8.02 -6.26 2.21
N ASP A 78 -7.27 -5.16 2.11
CA ASP A 78 -7.12 -4.19 3.20
C ASP A 78 -8.43 -3.45 3.49
N SER A 79 -9.21 -3.12 2.46
CA SER A 79 -10.54 -2.53 2.63
C SER A 79 -11.53 -3.51 3.26
N ALA A 80 -11.49 -4.80 2.90
CA ALA A 80 -12.30 -5.82 3.55
C ALA A 80 -11.95 -5.97 5.04
N GLY A 81 -10.65 -5.98 5.36
CA GLY A 81 -10.16 -5.97 6.75
C GLY A 81 -10.62 -4.73 7.52
N SER A 82 -10.57 -3.55 6.89
CA SER A 82 -10.99 -2.27 7.47
C SER A 82 -12.49 -2.22 7.77
N LEU A 83 -13.33 -2.78 6.89
CA LEU A 83 -14.76 -2.92 7.16
C LEU A 83 -15.02 -3.89 8.32
N ALA A 84 -14.30 -5.02 8.36
CA ALA A 84 -14.44 -6.02 9.41
C ALA A 84 -13.98 -5.50 10.79
N SER A 85 -13.01 -4.58 10.83
CA SER A 85 -12.52 -3.96 12.07
C SER A 85 -13.32 -2.73 12.50
N GLY A 86 -14.27 -2.25 11.69
CA GLY A 86 -15.02 -1.01 11.93
C GLY A 86 -14.31 0.27 11.50
N THR A 87 -13.09 0.17 10.95
CA THR A 87 -12.26 1.30 10.50
C THR A 87 -12.64 1.75 9.08
N THR A 88 -13.91 2.12 8.87
CA THR A 88 -14.45 2.39 7.52
C THR A 88 -13.77 3.56 6.81
N SER A 89 -13.22 4.51 7.56
CA SER A 89 -12.41 5.62 7.04
C SER A 89 -11.23 5.14 6.19
N ASN A 90 -10.61 4.01 6.56
CA ASN A 90 -9.45 3.49 5.84
C ASN A 90 -9.83 2.97 4.43
N VAL A 91 -11.08 2.53 4.22
CA VAL A 91 -11.57 2.17 2.88
C VAL A 91 -11.51 3.36 1.92
N PHE A 92 -11.86 4.55 2.41
CA PHE A 92 -11.76 5.78 1.61
C PHE A 92 -10.30 6.09 1.25
N PHE A 93 -9.39 5.99 2.22
CA PHE A 93 -7.96 6.19 1.97
C PHE A 93 -7.38 5.17 0.98
N ASN A 94 -7.78 3.90 1.08
CA ASN A 94 -7.37 2.85 0.15
C ASN A 94 -7.81 3.14 -1.28
N ILE A 95 -9.06 3.55 -1.49
CA ILE A 95 -9.57 3.93 -2.81
C ILE A 95 -8.81 5.14 -3.36
N PHE A 96 -8.61 6.16 -2.53
CA PHE A 96 -7.85 7.35 -2.92
C PHE A 96 -6.41 6.99 -3.35
N PHE A 97 -5.72 6.18 -2.55
CA PHE A 97 -4.38 5.71 -2.86
C PHE A 97 -4.33 4.84 -4.12
N LEU A 98 -5.30 3.94 -4.28
CA LEU A 98 -5.41 3.10 -5.48
C LEU A 98 -5.53 3.96 -6.74
N LEU A 99 -6.38 4.99 -6.74
CA LEU A 99 -6.53 5.89 -7.89
C LEU A 99 -5.24 6.64 -8.21
N LEU A 100 -4.53 7.13 -7.19
CA LEU A 100 -3.26 7.83 -7.34
C LEU A 100 -2.16 6.91 -7.90
N ALA A 101 -2.03 5.71 -7.33
CA ALA A 101 -0.98 4.75 -7.68
C ALA A 101 -1.25 4.01 -9.00
N ALA A 102 -2.51 3.66 -9.26
CA ALA A 102 -2.91 2.96 -10.48
C ALA A 102 -3.10 3.88 -11.69
N GLY A 103 -3.35 5.18 -11.47
CA GLY A 103 -3.59 6.16 -12.54
C GLY A 103 -2.53 6.14 -13.65
N PRO A 104 -1.22 6.25 -13.33
CA PRO A 104 -0.15 6.14 -14.32
C PRO A 104 -0.08 4.78 -15.03
N LEU A 105 -0.59 3.72 -14.40
CA LEU A 105 -0.50 2.33 -14.85
C LEU A 105 -1.72 1.87 -15.64
N TRP A 106 -2.77 2.69 -15.77
CA TRP A 106 -4.04 2.28 -16.38
C TRP A 106 -3.98 2.18 -17.90
N LYS A 107 -3.04 2.90 -18.53
CA LYS A 107 -2.86 2.85 -19.99
C LYS A 107 -1.91 1.71 -20.37
N PRO A 108 -2.31 0.82 -21.29
CA PRO A 108 -1.41 -0.20 -21.81
C PRO A 108 -0.26 0.44 -22.60
N ILE A 109 0.94 -0.08 -22.37
CA ILE A 109 2.15 0.19 -23.15
C ILE A 109 2.09 -0.67 -24.39
N HIS A 110 2.00 0.00 -25.54
CA HIS A 110 2.10 -0.65 -26.84
C HIS A 110 3.56 -0.58 -27.27
N VAL A 111 4.27 -1.70 -27.23
CA VAL A 111 5.59 -1.79 -27.84
C VAL A 111 5.36 -2.00 -29.34
N ASN A 112 5.54 -0.94 -30.14
CA ASN A 112 5.54 -1.08 -31.59
C ASN A 112 6.70 -2.01 -31.99
N SER A 113 6.38 -3.13 -32.63
CA SER A 113 7.32 -4.19 -33.02
C SER A 113 8.22 -3.81 -34.21
N LEU A 114 8.68 -2.57 -34.31
CA LEU A 114 9.43 -2.06 -35.47
C LEU A 114 10.95 -2.25 -35.41
N SER A 115 11.47 -3.13 -34.57
CA SER A 115 12.85 -3.61 -34.70
C SER A 115 12.97 -5.01 -34.12
N GLN A 116 13.00 -6.00 -35.02
CA GLN A 116 13.66 -7.28 -34.78
C GLN A 116 15.16 -7.06 -34.53
#